data_AF-A0A5C9DK95-F1
#
_entry.id   AF-A0A5C9DK95-F1
#
_cell.length_a   1.000
_cell.length_b   1.000
_cell.length_c   1.000
_cell.angle_alpha   90.00
_cell.angle_beta   90.00
_cell.angle_gamma   90.00
#
_symmetry.space_group_name_H-M   'P 1'
#
loop_
_entity.id
_entity.type
_entity.pdbx_description
1 polymer ?
#
loop_
_entity_poly.entity_id
_entity_poly.type
_entity_poly.pdbx_seq_one_letter_code
_entity_poly.pdbx_strand_id
1 'polypeptide(L)'
;MAVAVSILAALALYLLSGRYPKPGFLSPFSLREDATARILLFSIRLPRALAALLVGAVLGGSGAVFQTLFGNPLVDAGFLGVSQGAAFGAAIALLAGMQQSYGILRSLLSFHPCLRR
;
A
#
# COMPACT_ATOMS: atom_id res chain seq x y z
N MET A 1 -6.10 -24.39 -0.33
CA MET A 1 -7.03 -23.86 -1.36
C MET A 1 -8.01 -22.84 -0.80
N ALA A 2 -8.65 -23.09 0.35
CA ALA A 2 -9.57 -22.12 0.97
C ALA A 2 -8.96 -20.72 1.21
N VAL A 3 -7.70 -20.64 1.67
CA VAL A 3 -7.00 -19.37 1.92
C VAL A 3 -6.74 -18.57 0.63
N ALA A 4 -6.37 -19.24 -0.46
CA ALA A 4 -6.17 -18.56 -1.74
C ALA A 4 -7.49 -18.02 -2.28
N VAL A 5 -8.58 -18.78 -2.13
CA VAL A 5 -9.93 -18.36 -2.53
C VAL A 5 -10.42 -17.18 -1.70
N SER A 6 -10.20 -17.18 -0.37
CA SER A 6 -10.59 -16.05 0.47
C SER A 6 -9.81 -14.78 0.16
N ILE A 7 -8.52 -14.89 -0.15
CA ILE A 7 -7.69 -13.75 -0.60
C ILE A 7 -8.21 -13.20 -1.93
N LEU A 8 -8.51 -14.06 -2.90
CA LEU A 8 -9.05 -13.63 -4.20
C LEU A 8 -10.44 -12.98 -4.05
N ALA A 9 -11.31 -13.54 -3.20
CA ALA A 9 -12.62 -12.97 -2.91
C ALA A 9 -12.51 -11.60 -2.22
N ALA A 10 -11.60 -11.45 -1.26
CA ALA A 10 -11.33 -10.19 -0.58
C ALA A 10 -10.74 -9.14 -1.54
N LEU A 11 -9.85 -9.55 -2.45
CA LEU A 11 -9.29 -8.67 -3.48
C LEU A 11 -10.36 -8.20 -4.47
N ALA A 12 -11.22 -9.11 -4.93
CA ALA A 12 -12.34 -8.77 -5.79
C ALA A 12 -13.29 -7.79 -5.09
N LEU A 13 -13.65 -8.05 -3.83
CA LEU A 13 -14.48 -7.15 -3.03
C LEU A 13 -13.82 -5.79 -2.83
N TYR A 14 -12.51 -5.73 -2.56
CA TYR A 14 -11.75 -4.50 -2.40
C TYR A 14 -11.72 -3.65 -3.67
N LEU A 15 -11.56 -4.29 -4.83
CA LEU A 15 -11.54 -3.60 -6.13
C LEU A 15 -12.94 -3.09 -6.52
N LEU A 16 -13.99 -3.88 -6.25
CA LEU A 16 -15.38 -3.57 -6.60
C LEU A 16 -16.06 -2.61 -5.61
N SER A 17 -15.61 -2.58 -4.35
CA SER A 17 -16.16 -1.71 -3.31
C SER A 17 -15.62 -0.29 -3.46
N GLY A 18 -16.44 0.64 -3.92
CA GLY A 18 -16.01 2.01 -4.15
C GLY A 18 -17.16 2.99 -4.34
N ARG A 19 -17.12 4.09 -3.59
CA ARG A 19 -18.07 5.20 -3.74
C ARG A 19 -17.67 6.10 -4.91
N TYR A 20 -17.78 5.62 -6.14
CA TYR A 20 -17.55 6.45 -7.33
C TYR A 20 -18.38 5.96 -8.53
N PRO A 21 -19.22 6.79 -9.19
CA PRO A 21 -19.70 8.14 -8.84
C PRO A 21 -20.97 8.13 -7.96
N LYS A 22 -21.72 7.03 -7.94
CA LYS A 22 -22.90 6.82 -7.07
C LYS A 22 -22.55 5.88 -5.91
N PRO A 23 -23.18 5.99 -4.73
CA PRO A 23 -23.00 5.01 -3.66
C PRO A 23 -23.52 3.64 -4.13
N GLY A 24 -22.62 2.68 -4.32
CA GLY A 24 -22.94 1.35 -4.82
C GLY A 24 -21.67 0.57 -5.18
N PHE A 25 -21.84 -0.53 -5.91
CA PHE A 25 -20.74 -1.27 -6.50
C PHE A 25 -20.27 -0.60 -7.80
N LEU A 26 -18.96 -0.48 -7.99
CA LEU A 26 -18.43 -0.11 -9.30
C LEU A 26 -18.75 -1.24 -10.28
N SER A 27 -19.63 -0.98 -11.24
CA SER A 27 -19.83 -1.92 -12.34
C SER A 27 -18.56 -1.94 -13.21
N PRO A 28 -18.07 -3.12 -13.66
CA PRO A 28 -16.93 -3.19 -14.58
C PRO A 28 -17.14 -2.43 -15.90
N PHE A 29 -18.41 -2.17 -16.25
CA PHE A 29 -18.79 -1.44 -17.46
C PHE A 29 -18.46 0.05 -17.37
N SER A 30 -18.65 0.68 -16.21
CA SER A 30 -18.31 2.10 -15.98
C SER A 30 -16.80 2.39 -16.10
N LEU A 31 -15.93 1.36 -15.97
CA LEU A 31 -14.47 1.51 -16.12
C LEU A 31 -14.00 1.75 -17.57
N ARG A 32 -14.84 1.37 -18.53
CA ARG A 32 -14.56 1.61 -19.95
C ARG A 32 -14.91 3.05 -20.35
N GLU A 33 -15.97 3.60 -19.81
CA GLU A 33 -16.50 4.93 -20.17
C GLU A 33 -15.82 6.06 -19.38
N ASP A 34 -15.54 5.86 -18.09
CA ASP A 34 -14.99 6.92 -17.23
C ASP A 34 -13.46 6.84 -17.07
N ALA A 35 -12.75 7.85 -17.57
CA ALA A 35 -11.30 7.97 -17.41
C ALA A 35 -10.86 8.11 -15.94
N THR A 36 -11.64 8.83 -15.12
CA THR A 36 -11.33 9.06 -13.70
C THR A 36 -11.41 7.78 -12.86
N ALA A 37 -12.41 6.93 -13.13
CA ALA A 37 -12.55 5.63 -12.46
C ALA A 37 -11.36 4.71 -12.77
N ARG A 38 -10.86 4.76 -14.02
CA ARG A 38 -9.67 4.02 -14.44
C ARG A 38 -8.41 4.46 -13.71
N ILE A 39 -8.15 5.78 -13.63
CA ILE A 39 -6.99 6.32 -12.91
C ILE A 39 -7.05 5.95 -11.43
N LEU A 40 -8.23 6.07 -10.80
CA LEU A 40 -8.40 5.70 -9.39
C LEU A 40 -8.07 4.23 -9.12
N LEU A 41 -8.52 3.32 -9.98
CA LEU A 41 -8.19 1.90 -9.83
C LEU A 41 -6.70 1.63 -10.03
N PHE A 42 -6.14 2.03 -11.17
CA PHE A 42 -4.77 1.67 -11.54
C PHE A 42 -3.70 2.43 -10.75
N SER A 43 -3.93 3.70 -10.41
CA SER A 43 -2.92 4.55 -9.76
C SER A 43 -3.02 4.54 -8.24
N ILE A 44 -4.16 4.16 -7.65
CA ILE A 44 -4.36 4.25 -6.19
C ILE A 44 -4.68 2.88 -5.59
N ARG A 45 -5.73 2.21 -6.06
CA ARG A 45 -6.23 0.98 -5.40
C ARG A 45 -5.34 -0.23 -5.68
N LEU A 46 -4.96 -0.43 -6.94
CA LEU A 46 -4.15 -1.54 -7.37
C LEU A 46 -2.76 -1.56 -6.70
N PRO A 47 -1.98 -0.45 -6.67
CA PRO A 47 -0.70 -0.45 -5.94
C PRO A 47 -0.88 -0.70 -4.44
N ARG A 48 -1.96 -0.18 -3.83
CA ARG A 48 -2.25 -0.40 -2.40
C ARG A 48 -2.63 -1.85 -2.09
N ALA A 49 -3.41 -2.50 -2.95
CA ALA A 49 -3.74 -3.91 -2.83
C ALA A 49 -2.49 -4.79 -2.94
N LEU A 50 -1.62 -4.51 -3.92
CA LEU A 50 -0.36 -5.22 -4.07
C LEU A 50 0.55 -5.04 -2.85
N ALA A 51 0.68 -3.81 -2.34
CA ALA A 51 1.44 -3.55 -1.13
C ALA A 51 0.89 -4.34 0.07
N ALA A 52 -0.45 -4.37 0.25
CA ALA A 52 -1.07 -5.14 1.34
C ALA A 52 -0.80 -6.65 1.22
N LEU A 53 -0.89 -7.22 0.01
CA LEU A 53 -0.59 -8.63 -0.23
C LEU A 53 0.88 -8.97 0.06
N LEU A 54 1.80 -8.13 -0.42
CA LEU A 54 3.24 -8.33 -0.22
C LEU A 54 3.60 -8.21 1.27
N VAL A 55 3.14 -7.18 1.95
CA VAL A 55 3.38 -6.98 3.39
C VAL A 55 2.77 -8.13 4.20
N GLY A 56 1.54 -8.56 3.88
CA GLY A 56 0.90 -9.70 4.54
C GLY A 56 1.67 -11.01 4.35
N ALA A 57 2.17 -11.27 3.13
CA ALA A 57 2.97 -12.45 2.84
C ALA A 57 4.30 -12.46 3.62
N VAL A 58 4.99 -11.32 3.69
CA VAL A 58 6.24 -11.18 4.44
C VAL A 58 6.02 -11.34 5.95
N LEU A 59 4.97 -10.72 6.51
CA LEU A 59 4.62 -10.84 7.92
C LEU A 59 4.23 -12.27 8.29
N GLY A 60 3.39 -12.92 7.47
CA GLY A 60 3.00 -14.32 7.68
C GLY A 60 4.19 -15.28 7.58
N GLY A 61 5.06 -15.09 6.59
CA GLY A 61 6.28 -15.88 6.43
C GLY A 61 7.26 -15.71 7.59
N SER A 62 7.50 -14.46 8.01
CA SER A 62 8.33 -14.14 9.17
C SER A 62 7.80 -14.79 10.45
N GLY A 63 6.50 -14.68 10.72
CA GLY A 63 5.85 -15.34 11.86
C GLY A 63 6.01 -16.86 11.85
N ALA A 64 5.82 -17.51 10.69
CA ALA A 64 6.03 -18.96 10.55
C ALA A 64 7.48 -19.38 10.82
N VAL A 65 8.46 -18.61 10.36
CA VAL A 65 9.88 -18.86 10.62
C VAL A 65 10.20 -18.70 12.12
N PHE A 66 9.68 -17.66 12.78
CA PHE A 66 9.93 -17.48 14.21
C PHE A 66 9.24 -18.55 15.07
N GLN A 67 8.01 -18.93 14.72
CA GLN A 67 7.30 -20.00 15.41
C GLN A 67 8.03 -21.35 15.30
N THR A 68 8.65 -21.63 14.14
CA THR A 68 9.46 -22.86 13.94
C THR A 68 10.82 -22.80 14.62
N LEU A 69 11.49 -21.65 14.60
CA LEU A 69 12.80 -21.47 15.22
C LEU A 69 12.76 -21.59 16.75
N PHE A 70 11.77 -20.97 17.39
CA PHE A 70 11.63 -20.98 18.84
C PHE A 70 10.79 -22.15 19.37
N GLY A 71 10.13 -22.92 18.48
CA GLY A 71 9.24 -24.01 18.86
C GLY A 71 8.06 -23.57 19.74
N ASN A 72 7.71 -22.28 19.73
CA ASN A 72 6.66 -21.71 20.55
C ASN A 72 5.65 -20.97 19.64
N PRO A 73 4.41 -21.48 19.52
CA PRO A 73 3.39 -20.89 18.65
C PRO A 73 2.90 -19.50 19.12
N LEU A 74 3.28 -19.05 20.31
CA LEU A 74 2.94 -17.72 20.84
C LEU A 74 3.98 -16.64 20.52
N VAL A 75 5.10 -16.99 19.89
CA VAL A 75 6.14 -16.02 19.55
C VAL A 75 5.74 -15.24 18.30
N ASP A 76 5.85 -13.92 18.38
CA ASP A 76 5.59 -12.99 17.28
C ASP A 76 6.89 -12.44 16.67
N ALA A 77 6.85 -12.10 15.39
CA ALA A 77 7.98 -11.56 14.64
C ALA A 77 8.49 -10.20 15.17
N GLY A 78 7.68 -9.48 15.97
CA GLY A 78 8.07 -8.22 16.61
C GLY A 78 9.07 -8.35 17.76
N PHE A 79 9.36 -9.57 18.25
CA PHE A 79 10.10 -9.78 19.51
C PHE A 79 11.57 -9.33 19.47
N LEU A 80 12.20 -9.28 18.29
CA LEU A 80 13.61 -8.91 18.12
C LEU A 80 13.88 -7.39 18.09
N GLY A 81 12.85 -6.56 18.34
CA GLY A 81 13.00 -5.09 18.36
C GLY A 81 13.08 -4.43 16.97
N VAL A 82 12.92 -5.20 15.89
CA VAL A 82 12.95 -4.70 14.50
C VAL A 82 11.90 -3.62 14.25
N SER A 83 10.69 -3.75 14.82
CA SER A 83 9.62 -2.75 14.69
C SER A 83 9.97 -1.43 15.36
N GLN A 84 10.60 -1.47 16.54
CA GLN A 84 11.03 -0.26 17.26
C GLN A 84 12.17 0.44 16.53
N GLY A 85 13.14 -0.33 15.99
CA GLY A 85 14.21 0.20 15.15
C GLY A 85 13.70 0.85 13.86
N ALA A 86 12.72 0.22 13.18
CA ALA A 86 12.09 0.78 11.99
C ALA A 86 11.33 2.08 12.29
N ALA A 87 10.58 2.14 13.40
CA ALA A 87 9.87 3.35 13.82
C ALA A 87 10.83 4.50 14.16
N PHE A 88 11.93 4.19 14.88
CA PHE A 88 12.98 5.17 15.18
C PHE A 88 13.67 5.68 13.92
N GLY A 89 14.03 4.79 12.99
CA GLY A 89 14.61 5.15 11.69
C GLY A 89 13.66 6.02 10.86
N ALA A 90 12.37 5.70 10.84
CA ALA A 90 11.35 6.53 10.17
C ALA A 90 11.25 7.92 10.81
N ALA A 91 11.27 8.02 12.14
CA ALA A 91 11.27 9.29 12.85
C ALA A 91 12.51 10.15 12.52
N ILE A 92 13.70 9.54 12.47
CA ILE A 92 14.93 10.23 12.05
C ILE A 92 14.80 10.70 10.59
N ALA A 93 14.33 9.86 9.68
CA ALA A 93 14.20 10.22 8.27
C ALA A 93 13.23 11.41 8.06
N LEU A 94 12.18 11.50 8.88
CA LEU A 94 11.27 12.65 8.91
C LEU A 94 11.96 13.91 9.44
N LEU A 95 12.67 13.81 10.56
CA LEU A 95 13.38 14.94 11.17
C LEU A 95 14.55 15.45 10.32
N ALA A 96 15.25 14.55 9.62
CA ALA A 96 16.34 14.88 8.71
C ALA A 96 15.87 15.59 7.42
N GLY A 97 14.55 15.80 7.24
CA GLY A 97 14.01 16.57 6.12
C GLY A 97 14.18 15.89 4.75
N MET A 98 14.48 14.58 4.71
CA MET A 98 14.70 13.84 3.47
C MET A 98 13.45 13.80 2.56
N GLN A 99 12.26 14.00 3.14
CA GLN A 99 11.00 14.11 2.41
C GLN A 99 10.78 15.50 1.76
N GLN A 100 11.21 16.59 2.41
CA GLN A 100 10.91 17.95 1.97
C GLN A 100 11.68 18.37 0.69
N SER A 101 12.93 17.91 0.53
CA SER A 101 13.78 18.35 -0.59
C SER A 101 13.24 17.94 -1.97
N TYR A 102 12.63 16.77 -2.11
CA TYR A 102 12.11 16.30 -3.41
C TYR A 102 10.81 17.00 -3.83
N GLY A 103 9.94 17.36 -2.87
CA GLY A 103 8.67 18.02 -3.13
C GLY A 103 8.83 19.48 -3.55
N ILE A 104 9.71 20.22 -2.87
CA ILE A 104 9.98 21.63 -3.17
C ILE A 104 10.73 21.75 -4.51
N LEU A 105 11.71 20.88 -4.77
CA LEU A 105 12.45 20.88 -6.04
C LEU A 105 11.58 20.48 -7.24
N ARG A 106 10.68 19.48 -7.10
CA ARG A 106 9.72 19.13 -8.17
C ARG A 106 8.67 20.22 -8.39
N SER A 107 8.21 20.86 -7.32
CA SER A 107 7.29 21.99 -7.44
C SER A 107 7.98 23.14 -8.19
N LEU A 108 9.20 23.51 -7.81
CA LEU A 108 10.01 24.54 -8.48
C LEU A 108 10.34 24.19 -9.94
N LEU A 109 10.71 22.94 -10.24
CA LEU A 109 10.95 22.47 -11.62
C LEU A 109 9.66 22.45 -12.47
N SER A 110 8.50 22.20 -11.86
CA SER A 110 7.19 22.29 -12.52
C SER A 110 6.71 23.74 -12.70
N PHE A 111 7.20 24.70 -11.91
CA PHE A 111 6.95 26.14 -12.10
C PHE A 111 7.85 26.77 -13.18
N HIS A 112 9.02 26.19 -13.46
CA HIS A 112 9.95 26.67 -14.48
C HIS A 112 9.35 26.77 -15.92
N PRO A 113 8.48 25.87 -16.42
CA PRO A 113 7.83 26.04 -17.71
C PRO A 113 6.75 27.15 -17.76
N CYS A 114 6.23 27.63 -16.63
CA CYS A 114 5.25 28.72 -16.60
C CYS A 114 5.87 30.13 -16.70
N LEU A 115 7.16 30.28 -16.43
CA LEU A 115 7.88 31.56 -16.51
C LEU A 115 8.54 31.79 -17.88
N ARG A 116 8.29 30.91 -18.86
CA ARG A 116 8.83 30.97 -20.23
C ARG A 116 7.72 31.14 -21.30
N ARG A 117 6.61 31.76 -20.93
CA ARG A 117 5.63 32.39 -21.82
C ARG A 117 5.36 33.80 -21.32
#